data_AF-A0A936G843-F1
#
_entry.id   AF-A0A936G843-F1
#
_cell.length_a   1.000
_cell.length_b   1.000
_cell.length_c   1.000
_cell.angle_alpha   90.00
_cell.angle_beta   90.00
_cell.angle_gamma   90.00
#
_symmetry.space_group_name_H-M   'P 1'
#
loop_
_entity.id
_entity.type
_entity.pdbx_description
1 polymer ?
#
loop_
_entity_poly.entity_id
_entity_poly.type
_entity_poly.pdbx_seq_one_letter_code
_entity_poly.pdbx_strand_id
1 'polypeptide(L)' 'MEAKLLRWLFFDDHNNIEVIKNFGTGLPYKLLKQGFVENSLGTQDIAQTNIWKLSDDGLELLKTIIGMKL' A
#
# COMPACT_ATOMS: atom_id res chain seq x y z
N MET A 1 -9.75 7.10 3.15
CA MET A 1 -9.14 6.79 1.83
C MET A 1 -7.92 5.91 2.00
N GLU A 2 -7.01 6.25 2.93
CA GLU A 2 -5.84 5.44 3.33
C GLU A 2 -6.20 4.00 3.72
N ALA A 3 -7.23 3.81 4.57
CA ALA A 3 -7.72 2.49 4.98
C ALA A 3 -8.09 1.56 3.81
N LYS A 4 -8.54 2.12 2.67
CA LYS A 4 -8.96 1.32 1.51
C LYS A 4 -7.76 0.69 0.81
N LEU A 5 -6.66 1.44 0.64
CA LEU A 5 -5.44 0.90 0.04
C LEU A 5 -4.78 -0.12 0.97
N LEU A 6 -4.64 0.22 2.25
CA LEU A 6 -4.04 -0.69 3.24
C LEU A 6 -4.82 -2.00 3.36
N ARG A 7 -6.16 -1.92 3.42
CA ARG A 7 -7.02 -3.11 3.42
C ARG A 7 -6.91 -3.91 2.13
N TRP A 8 -6.68 -3.25 0.99
CA TRP A 8 -6.57 -3.94 -0.29
C TRP A 8 -5.25 -4.73 -0.38
N LEU A 9 -4.16 -4.13 0.07
CA LEU A 9 -2.83 -4.77 0.19
C LEU A 9 -2.76 -5.80 1.32
N PHE A 10 -3.71 -5.80 2.26
CA PHE A 10 -3.82 -6.83 3.30
C PHE A 10 -4.29 -8.18 2.75
N PHE A 11 -5.15 -8.17 1.73
CA PHE A 11 -5.71 -9.41 1.17
C PHE A 11 -4.85 -10.01 0.08
N ASP A 12 -4.26 -9.17 -0.78
CA ASP A 12 -3.44 -9.61 -1.91
C ASP A 12 -2.34 -8.60 -2.23
N ASP A 13 -1.26 -9.11 -2.82
CA ASP A 13 -0.22 -8.29 -3.45
C ASP A 13 -0.74 -7.74 -4.79
N HIS A 14 -0.49 -6.45 -5.06
CA HIS A 14 -0.95 -5.79 -6.30
C HIS A 14 0.23 -5.17 -7.04
N ASN A 15 0.18 -5.18 -8.38
CA ASN A 15 1.21 -4.51 -9.17
C ASN A 15 0.99 -2.99 -9.25
N ASN A 16 2.03 -2.27 -9.67
CA ASN A 16 2.00 -0.82 -9.75
C ASN A 16 0.90 -0.28 -10.68
N ILE A 17 0.59 -0.95 -11.79
CA ILE A 17 -0.49 -0.51 -12.69
C ILE A 17 -1.84 -0.57 -11.97
N GLU A 18 -2.12 -1.66 -11.25
CA GLU A 18 -3.36 -1.86 -10.51
C GLU A 18 -3.52 -0.82 -9.40
N VAL A 19 -2.46 -0.59 -8.64
CA VAL A 19 -2.44 0.40 -7.55
C VAL A 19 -2.67 1.81 -8.09
N ILE A 20 -1.95 2.23 -9.12
CA ILE A 20 -2.11 3.56 -9.71
C ILE A 20 -3.49 3.74 -10.35
N LYS A 21 -4.01 2.73 -11.04
CA LYS A 21 -5.34 2.78 -11.66
C LYS A 21 -6.45 2.96 -10.63
N ASN A 22 -6.35 2.35 -9.46
CA ASN A 22 -7.40 2.36 -8.44
C ASN A 22 -7.26 3.49 -7.40
N PHE A 23 -6.03 3.95 -7.13
CA PHE A 23 -5.75 4.90 -6.03
C PHE A 23 -4.98 6.15 -6.47
N GLY A 24 -4.58 6.24 -7.74
CA GLY A 24 -3.72 7.29 -8.25
C GLY A 24 -2.29 7.20 -7.72
N THR A 25 -1.44 8.19 -8.05
CA THR A 25 -0.03 8.24 -7.61
C THR A 25 0.14 8.89 -6.24
N GLY A 26 -0.77 9.77 -5.82
CA GLY A 26 -0.59 10.55 -4.59
C GLY A 26 -0.61 9.71 -3.32
N LEU A 27 -1.68 8.93 -3.13
CA LEU A 27 -1.90 8.17 -1.89
C LEU A 27 -0.88 7.02 -1.68
N PRO A 28 -0.64 6.13 -2.66
CA PRO A 28 0.32 5.03 -2.49
C PRO A 28 1.72 5.54 -2.17
N TYR A 29 2.20 6.55 -2.90
CA TYR A 29 3.56 7.09 -2.69
C TYR A 29 3.69 7.85 -1.36
N LYS A 30 2.60 8.49 -0.88
CA LYS A 30 2.58 9.07 0.47
C LYS A 30 2.79 7.97 1.52
N LEU A 31 2.04 6.87 1.43
CA LEU A 31 2.15 5.75 2.37
C LEU A 31 3.49 5.03 2.27
N LEU A 32 4.07 4.93 1.06
CA LEU A 32 5.41 4.40 0.83
C LEU A 32 6.47 5.24 1.55
N LYS A 33 6.42 6.57 1.40
CA LYS A 33 7.33 7.50 2.11
C LYS A 33 7.18 7.42 3.63
N GLN A 34 6.00 7.05 4.12
CA GLN A 34 5.72 6.88 5.54
C GLN A 34 6.08 5.49 6.07
N GLY A 35 6.49 4.55 5.21
CA GLY A 35 6.84 3.19 5.59
C GLY A 35 5.65 2.27 5.85
N PHE A 36 4.42 2.68 5.50
CA PHE A 36 3.21 1.86 5.70
C PHE A 36 2.94 0.86 4.58
N VAL A 37 3.60 1.01 3.45
CA VAL A 37 3.54 0.06 2.33
C VAL A 37 4.94 -0.10 1.76
N GLU A 38 5.21 -1.26 1.19
CA GLU A 38 6.48 -1.61 0.59
C GLU A 38 6.36 -1.68 -0.92
N ASN A 39 7.45 -1.30 -1.59
CA ASN A 39 7.56 -1.32 -3.03
C ASN A 39 9.03 -1.64 -3.38
N SER A 40 9.29 -2.83 -3.91
CA SER A 40 10.64 -3.37 -4.04
C SER A 40 11.52 -2.63 -5.06
N LEU A 41 10.92 -1.94 -6.03
CA LEU A 41 11.63 -1.22 -7.10
C LEU A 41 11.59 0.31 -6.92
N GLY A 42 10.98 0.78 -5.83
CA GLY A 42 10.85 2.19 -5.49
C GLY A 42 10.08 3.02 -6.51
N THR A 43 10.27 4.34 -6.42
CA THR A 43 9.54 5.32 -7.24
C THR A 43 9.99 5.38 -8.70
N GLN A 44 11.07 4.67 -9.05
CA GLN A 44 11.70 4.77 -10.37
C GLN A 44 11.07 3.84 -11.40
N ASP A 45 10.26 2.86 -10.98
CA ASP A 45 9.78 1.83 -11.90
C ASP A 45 8.27 1.87 -12.15
N ILE A 46 7.93 2.16 -13.40
CA ILE A 46 6.59 2.06 -14.01
C ILE A 46 6.28 0.62 -14.46
N ALA A 47 7.22 -0.32 -14.27
CA ALA A 47 7.06 -1.70 -14.71
C ALA A 47 5.93 -2.43 -13.97
N GLN A 48 5.24 -3.29 -14.72
CA GLN A 48 4.25 -4.24 -14.21
C GLN A 48 4.80 -5.20 -13.15
N THR A 49 6.12 -5.34 -13.06
CA THR A 49 6.81 -6.21 -12.11
C THR A 49 6.95 -5.59 -10.72
N ASN A 50 6.62 -4.30 -10.56
CA ASN A 50 6.74 -3.63 -9.29
C ASN A 50 5.52 -3.94 -8.40
N ILE A 51 5.72 -4.81 -7.42
CA ILE A 51 4.68 -5.28 -6.49
C ILE A 51 4.64 -4.39 -5.26
N TRP A 52 3.43 -3.99 -4.88
CA TRP A 52 3.14 -3.26 -3.66
C TRP A 52 2.65 -4.22 -2.58
N LYS A 53 3.15 -4.05 -1.36
CA LYS A 53 2.79 -4.87 -0.20
C LYS A 53 2.47 -4.01 1.02
N LEU A 54 1.72 -4.58 1.95
CA LEU A 54 1.53 -3.98 3.27
C LEU A 54 2.76 -4.25 4.14
N SER A 55 3.30 -3.21 4.79
CA SER A 55 4.34 -3.39 5.81
C SER A 55 3.74 -3.74 7.17
N ASP A 56 4.57 -4.14 8.12
CA ASP A 56 4.15 -4.37 9.51
C ASP A 56 3.55 -3.11 10.16
N ASP A 57 4.18 -1.94 9.94
CA ASP A 57 3.65 -0.66 10.43
C ASP A 57 2.32 -0.30 9.73
N GLY A 58 2.18 -0.63 8.45
CA GLY A 58 0.93 -0.49 7.71
C GLY A 58 -0.19 -1.36 8.24
N LEU A 59 0.14 -2.57 8.69
CA LEU A 59 -0.78 -3.49 9.33
C LEU A 59 -1.26 -2.96 10.70
N GLU A 60 -0.35 -2.44 11.53
CA GLU A 60 -0.72 -1.83 12.81
C GLU A 60 -1.59 -0.58 12.63
N LEU A 61 -1.28 0.25 11.63
CA LEU A 61 -2.12 1.37 11.25
C LEU A 61 -3.51 0.90 10.79
N LEU A 62 -3.57 -0.15 9.96
CA LEU A 62 -4.83 -0.71 9.48
C LEU A 62 -5.69 -1.22 10.65
N LYS A 63 -5.11 -1.99 11.58
CA LYS A 63 -5.77 -2.48 12.80
C LYS A 63 -6.37 -1.34 13.62
N THR A 64 -5.59 -0.26 13.78
CA THR A 64 -6.02 0.95 14.49
C THR A 64 -7.20 1.61 13.80
N ILE A 65 -7.17 1.74 12.47
CA ILE A 65 -8.25 2.38 11.70
C ILE A 65 -9.55 1.57 11.73
N ILE A 66 -9.47 0.24 11.66
CA ILE A 66 -10.65 -0.64 11.64
C ILE A 66 -11.16 -0.98 13.06
N GLY A 67 -10.49 -0.50 14.10
CA GLY A 67 -10.88 -0.74 15.49
C GLY A 67 -10.68 -2.19 15.96
N MET A 68 -9.83 -2.96 15.27
CA MET A 68 -9.47 -4.31 15.72
C MET A 68 -8.47 -4.20 16.87
N LYS A 69 -8.93 -4.46 18.09
CA LYS A 69 -8.07 -4.82 19.22
C LYS A 69 -7.91 -6.33 19.24
N LEU A 70 -6.67 -6.81 19.15
CA LEU A 70 -6.32 -8.17 19.59
C LEU A 70 -6.43 -8.25 21.11
#